data_AF-A0AAJ2DLQ4-F1
#
_entry.id   AF-A0AAJ2DLQ4-F1
#
_cell.length_a   1.000
_cell.length_b   1.000
_cell.length_c   1.000
_cell.angle_alpha   90.00
_cell.angle_beta   90.00
_cell.angle_gamma   90.00
#
_symmetry.space_group_name_H-M   'P 1'
#
loop_
_entity.id
_entity.type
_entity.pdbx_description
1 polymer ?
#
loop_
_entity_poly.entity_id
_entity_poly.type
_entity_poly.pdbx_seq_one_letter_code
_entity_poly.pdbx_strand_id
1 'polypeptide(L)'
;MKITSLAITAGLLFAGCQAQEKPKKEAAKTEKVEQRKQEEVKKAEEKAKQEAEEQARQEQAAKEEQQRQEAEAQRQAEEKAKQEEKAKQELEAKKKTKENDESIEQASKEVGPEWEAYQEEQIRKHDEEEKRLEEEGLEYARKKAQAFEKKELEKMSCDDAKNVLDQLKKSEPHQATNQSIAQYQEKVNMCEKEQ
;
A
#
# COMPACT_ATOMS: atom_id res chain seq x y z
N MET A 1 16.99 46.51 7.51
CA MET A 1 17.61 47.78 7.06
C MET A 1 16.95 48.93 7.81
N LYS A 2 17.71 50.00 8.03
CA LYS A 2 17.54 51.10 9.00
C LYS A 2 16.23 51.88 8.82
N ILE A 3 15.53 52.18 9.91
CA ILE A 3 14.46 53.20 9.97
C ILE A 3 15.14 54.51 10.39
N THR A 4 15.40 55.39 9.43
CA THR A 4 15.75 56.79 9.67
C THR A 4 14.48 57.62 9.59
N SER A 5 13.95 58.03 10.73
CA SER A 5 12.88 59.03 10.80
C SER A 5 13.51 60.42 10.85
N LEU A 6 13.09 61.24 9.88
CA LEU A 6 13.48 62.62 9.65
C LEU A 6 12.99 63.56 10.77
N ALA A 7 13.79 64.60 10.98
CA ALA A 7 13.50 65.77 11.81
C ALA A 7 12.39 66.65 11.23
N ILE A 8 11.65 67.36 12.09
CA ILE A 8 11.05 68.65 11.74
C ILE A 8 11.36 69.67 12.82
N THR A 9 11.91 70.76 12.30
CA THR A 9 12.51 71.95 12.85
C THR A 9 11.47 73.05 13.09
N ALA A 10 11.90 74.07 13.84
CA ALA A 10 11.42 75.46 13.84
C ALA A 10 10.06 75.72 14.53
N GLY A 11 9.89 76.80 15.29
CA GLY A 11 10.77 77.91 15.55
C GLY A 11 10.00 79.04 16.26
N LEU A 12 10.79 79.99 16.75
CA LEU A 12 10.48 81.40 17.03
C LEU A 12 9.49 81.74 18.17
N LEU A 13 10.13 82.14 19.27
CA LEU A 13 9.95 83.42 19.99
C LEU A 13 9.15 84.50 19.24
N PHE A 14 8.18 85.12 19.92
CA PHE A 14 7.96 86.56 19.82
C PHE A 14 7.54 87.16 21.17
N ALA A 15 8.14 88.30 21.45
CA ALA A 15 8.10 89.07 22.69
C ALA A 15 6.94 90.06 22.73
N GLY A 16 6.62 90.49 23.95
CA GLY A 16 6.25 91.89 24.23
C GLY A 16 4.75 92.21 24.28
N CYS A 17 4.27 92.57 25.47
CA CYS A 17 3.80 93.92 25.81
C CYS A 17 2.94 93.87 27.08
N GLN A 18 3.42 94.49 28.17
CA GLN A 18 2.54 94.95 29.24
C GLN A 18 2.07 96.37 28.93
N ALA A 19 0.77 96.54 29.16
CA ALA A 19 -0.06 97.66 28.79
C ALA A 19 -0.05 98.80 29.82
N GLN A 20 -0.33 100.00 29.31
CA GLN A 20 -1.00 101.13 29.95
C GLN A 20 -1.50 102.02 28.79
N GLU A 21 -2.70 102.59 28.69
CA GLU A 21 -3.80 102.84 29.61
C GLU A 21 -5.17 102.82 28.88
N LYS A 22 -6.25 102.89 29.68
CA LYS A 22 -7.72 102.82 29.46
C LYS A 22 -8.30 103.91 28.49
N PRO A 23 -9.55 103.82 27.94
CA PRO A 23 -10.77 103.66 28.74
C PRO A 23 -11.99 102.86 28.20
N LYS A 24 -12.57 102.14 29.17
CA LYS A 24 -14.00 101.90 29.47
C LYS A 24 -15.03 102.66 28.59
N LYS A 25 -15.86 101.88 27.87
CA LYS A 25 -17.35 101.86 27.93
C LYS A 25 -18.05 101.30 26.66
N GLU A 26 -17.47 100.34 25.92
CA GLU A 26 -18.23 99.60 24.87
C GLU A 26 -18.00 98.08 24.83
N ALA A 27 -17.23 97.51 25.77
CA ALA A 27 -16.70 96.15 25.65
C ALA A 27 -17.70 94.98 25.90
N ALA A 28 -18.85 95.21 26.55
CA ALA A 28 -19.74 94.11 26.94
C ALA A 28 -20.61 93.55 25.80
N LYS A 29 -20.74 94.25 24.66
CA LYS A 29 -21.44 93.74 23.47
C LYS A 29 -20.49 93.10 22.46
N THR A 30 -19.21 93.47 22.46
CA THR A 30 -18.19 92.96 21.54
C THR A 30 -17.70 91.56 21.95
N GLU A 31 -17.54 91.29 23.25
CA GLU A 31 -17.06 89.99 23.76
C GLU A 31 -18.05 88.82 23.49
N LYS A 32 -19.36 89.08 23.54
CA LYS A 32 -20.41 88.09 23.23
C LYS A 32 -20.51 87.78 21.72
N VAL A 33 -20.14 88.73 20.88
CA VAL A 33 -20.07 88.53 19.41
C VAL A 33 -18.81 87.74 19.05
N GLU A 34 -17.71 87.96 19.78
CA GLU A 34 -16.45 87.25 19.56
C GLU A 34 -16.50 85.79 20.04
N GLN A 35 -17.15 85.50 21.16
CA GLN A 35 -17.43 84.12 21.60
C GLN A 35 -18.33 83.35 20.61
N ARG A 36 -19.38 83.99 20.07
CA ARG A 36 -20.23 83.36 19.03
C ARG A 36 -19.45 83.08 17.74
N LYS A 37 -18.56 83.97 17.33
CA LYS A 37 -17.68 83.74 16.18
C LYS A 37 -16.70 82.59 16.43
N GLN A 38 -16.13 82.47 17.63
CA GLN A 38 -15.25 81.34 17.98
C GLN A 38 -16.01 80.01 18.08
N GLU A 39 -17.25 80.00 18.56
CA GLU A 39 -18.09 78.80 18.61
C GLU A 39 -18.53 78.34 17.21
N GLU A 40 -18.86 79.27 16.31
CA GLU A 40 -19.16 78.95 14.91
C GLU A 40 -17.92 78.44 14.15
N VAL A 41 -16.73 79.00 14.40
CA VAL A 41 -15.47 78.50 13.83
C VAL A 41 -15.15 77.11 14.34
N LYS A 42 -15.29 76.83 15.64
CA LYS A 42 -15.10 75.48 16.20
C LYS A 42 -16.10 74.47 15.63
N LYS A 43 -17.36 74.86 15.45
CA LYS A 43 -18.40 74.00 14.87
C LYS A 43 -18.15 73.72 13.38
N ALA A 44 -17.58 74.68 12.65
CA ALA A 44 -17.15 74.49 11.27
C ALA A 44 -15.91 73.56 11.19
N GLU A 45 -14.95 73.70 12.10
CA GLU A 45 -13.77 72.83 12.20
C GLU A 45 -14.14 71.38 12.56
N GLU A 46 -15.08 71.19 13.49
CA GLU A 46 -15.56 69.86 13.89
C GLU A 46 -16.30 69.16 12.73
N LYS A 47 -17.13 69.89 11.97
CA LYS A 47 -17.78 69.36 10.77
C LYS A 47 -16.77 68.99 9.69
N ALA A 48 -15.80 69.85 9.42
CA ALA A 48 -14.74 69.56 8.45
C ALA A 48 -13.92 68.31 8.86
N LYS A 49 -13.69 68.12 10.16
CA LYS A 49 -13.00 66.94 10.68
C LYS A 49 -13.84 65.67 10.58
N GLN A 50 -15.15 65.75 10.82
CA GLN A 50 -16.07 64.62 10.64
C GLN A 50 -16.20 64.21 9.17
N GLU A 51 -16.33 65.16 8.25
CA GLU A 51 -16.38 64.88 6.80
C GLU A 51 -15.07 64.26 6.29
N ALA A 52 -13.92 64.73 6.79
CA ALA A 52 -12.62 64.15 6.46
C ALA A 52 -12.44 62.73 7.03
N GLU A 53 -12.93 62.46 8.25
CA GLU A 53 -12.90 61.11 8.84
C GLU A 53 -13.82 60.15 8.07
N GLU A 54 -15.01 60.61 7.65
CA GLU A 54 -15.96 59.81 6.88
C GLU A 54 -15.41 59.44 5.50
N GLN A 55 -14.78 60.39 4.80
CA GLN A 55 -14.10 60.12 3.52
C GLN A 55 -12.94 59.12 3.70
N ALA A 56 -12.11 59.29 4.74
CA ALA A 56 -11.03 58.36 5.03
C ALA A 56 -11.54 56.94 5.33
N ARG A 57 -12.65 56.81 6.06
CA ARG A 57 -13.29 55.51 6.32
C ARG A 57 -13.86 54.87 5.06
N GLN A 58 -14.50 55.64 4.19
CA GLN A 58 -15.03 55.10 2.92
C GLN A 58 -13.89 54.63 2.00
N GLU A 59 -12.79 55.39 1.91
CA GLU A 59 -11.63 54.98 1.11
C GLU A 59 -10.96 53.72 1.68
N GLN A 60 -10.89 53.60 3.02
CA GLN A 60 -10.36 52.41 3.67
C GLN A 60 -11.28 51.18 3.46
N ALA A 61 -12.59 51.36 3.54
CA ALA A 61 -13.57 50.30 3.29
C ALA A 61 -13.50 49.82 1.83
N ALA A 62 -13.40 50.74 0.86
CA ALA A 62 -13.25 50.39 -0.55
C ALA A 62 -11.96 49.62 -0.84
N LYS A 63 -10.84 50.00 -0.20
CA LYS A 63 -9.57 49.25 -0.32
C LYS A 63 -9.64 47.87 0.30
N GLU A 64 -10.29 47.72 1.46
CA GLU A 64 -10.45 46.40 2.10
C GLU A 64 -11.35 45.49 1.25
N GLU A 65 -12.43 46.01 0.68
CA GLU A 65 -13.31 45.24 -0.20
C GLU A 65 -12.60 44.78 -1.48
N GLN A 66 -11.80 45.66 -2.09
CA GLN A 66 -10.98 45.29 -3.24
C GLN A 66 -9.97 44.19 -2.90
N GLN A 67 -9.28 44.29 -1.75
CA GLN A 67 -8.35 43.25 -1.30
C GLN A 67 -9.04 41.91 -1.02
N ARG A 68 -10.27 41.93 -0.50
CA ARG A 68 -11.05 40.70 -0.31
C ARG A 68 -11.40 40.04 -1.64
N GLN A 69 -11.81 40.81 -2.63
CA GLN A 69 -12.14 40.28 -3.96
C GLN A 69 -10.90 39.70 -4.66
N GLU A 70 -9.76 40.37 -4.59
CA GLU A 70 -8.49 39.85 -5.15
C GLU A 70 -8.05 38.57 -4.44
N ALA A 71 -8.14 38.52 -3.11
CA ALA A 71 -7.79 37.33 -2.34
C ALA A 71 -8.74 36.15 -2.61
N GLU A 72 -10.04 36.40 -2.80
CA GLU A 72 -11.02 35.36 -3.15
C GLU A 72 -10.78 34.82 -4.56
N ALA A 73 -10.54 35.70 -5.54
CA ALA A 73 -10.20 35.29 -6.91
C ALA A 73 -8.92 34.44 -6.93
N GLN A 74 -7.90 34.80 -6.15
CA GLN A 74 -6.67 34.02 -6.02
C GLN A 74 -6.92 32.64 -5.39
N ARG A 75 -7.73 32.56 -4.33
CA ARG A 75 -8.10 31.27 -3.71
C ARG A 75 -8.85 30.36 -4.67
N GLN A 76 -9.80 30.89 -5.45
CA GLN A 76 -10.53 30.11 -6.45
C GLN A 76 -9.61 29.60 -7.57
N ALA A 77 -8.65 30.42 -8.01
CA ALA A 77 -7.66 30.01 -9.00
C ALA A 77 -6.73 28.90 -8.46
N GLU A 78 -6.26 29.04 -7.22
CA GLU A 78 -5.42 28.02 -6.56
C GLU A 78 -6.17 26.70 -6.35
N GLU A 79 -7.44 26.75 -5.95
CA GLU A 79 -8.24 25.54 -5.76
C GLU A 79 -8.49 24.80 -7.07
N LYS A 80 -8.79 25.52 -8.16
CA LYS A 80 -8.93 24.93 -9.50
C LYS A 80 -7.62 24.29 -9.98
N ALA A 81 -6.49 24.97 -9.77
CA ALA A 81 -5.19 24.42 -10.13
C ALA A 81 -4.88 23.13 -9.35
N LYS A 82 -5.16 23.10 -8.04
CA LYS A 82 -4.99 21.89 -7.22
C LYS A 82 -5.91 20.75 -7.65
N GLN A 83 -7.17 21.03 -8.02
CA GLN A 83 -8.09 20.02 -8.52
C GLN A 83 -7.62 19.43 -9.85
N GLU A 84 -7.15 20.26 -10.79
CA GLU A 84 -6.62 19.79 -12.07
C GLU A 84 -5.35 18.95 -11.90
N GLU A 85 -4.42 19.38 -11.03
CA GLU A 85 -3.22 18.62 -10.72
C GLU A 85 -3.55 17.26 -10.10
N LYS A 86 -4.48 17.23 -9.14
CA LYS A 86 -4.94 15.98 -8.51
C LYS A 86 -5.60 15.05 -9.53
N ALA A 87 -6.42 15.58 -10.44
CA ALA A 87 -7.05 14.79 -11.50
C ALA A 87 -6.01 14.20 -12.47
N LYS A 88 -4.97 14.95 -12.82
CA LYS A 88 -3.85 14.45 -13.65
C LYS A 88 -3.07 13.36 -12.94
N GLN A 89 -2.74 13.54 -11.66
CA GLN A 89 -2.04 12.53 -10.86
C GLN A 89 -2.87 11.24 -10.73
N GLU A 90 -4.18 11.34 -10.50
CA GLU A 90 -5.05 10.17 -10.40
C GLU A 90 -5.15 9.42 -11.75
N LEU A 91 -5.24 10.15 -12.86
CA LEU A 91 -5.25 9.56 -14.21
C LEU A 91 -3.92 8.86 -14.51
N GLU A 92 -2.79 9.47 -14.16
CA GLU A 92 -1.47 8.87 -14.36
C GLU A 92 -1.27 7.62 -13.48
N ALA A 93 -1.71 7.67 -12.22
CA ALA A 93 -1.70 6.51 -11.33
C ALA A 93 -2.57 5.35 -11.87
N LYS A 94 -3.75 5.66 -12.42
CA LYS A 94 -4.63 4.67 -13.08
C LYS A 94 -4.00 4.07 -14.34
N LYS A 95 -3.27 4.86 -15.13
CA LYS A 95 -2.54 4.34 -16.30
C LYS A 95 -1.41 3.40 -15.88
N LYS A 96 -0.59 3.81 -14.92
CA LYS A 96 0.54 2.99 -14.41
C LYS A 96 0.07 1.65 -13.82
N THR A 97 -1.04 1.66 -13.08
CA THR A 97 -1.62 0.42 -12.52
C THR A 97 -2.11 -0.50 -13.62
N LYS A 98 -2.84 0.02 -14.61
CA LYS A 98 -3.30 -0.78 -15.75
C LYS A 98 -2.15 -1.37 -16.58
N GLU A 99 -1.11 -0.59 -16.86
CA GLU A 99 0.09 -1.07 -17.57
C GLU A 99 0.83 -2.16 -16.77
N ASN A 100 0.84 -2.04 -15.43
CA ASN A 100 1.42 -3.05 -14.57
C ASN A 100 0.62 -4.36 -14.59
N ASP A 101 -0.70 -4.27 -14.50
CA ASP A 101 -1.60 -5.43 -14.57
C ASP A 101 -1.46 -6.18 -15.90
N GLU A 102 -1.43 -5.45 -17.03
CA GLU A 102 -1.23 -6.03 -18.37
C GLU A 102 0.14 -6.73 -18.49
N SER A 103 1.19 -6.16 -17.89
CA SER A 103 2.53 -6.75 -17.86
C SER A 103 2.59 -8.05 -17.04
N ILE A 104 1.93 -8.08 -15.88
CA ILE A 104 1.83 -9.28 -15.04
C ILE A 104 1.07 -10.39 -15.78
N GLU A 105 -0.05 -10.05 -16.43
CA GLU A 105 -0.83 -11.02 -17.20
C GLU A 105 -0.01 -11.60 -18.36
N GLN A 106 0.74 -10.76 -19.08
CA GLN A 106 1.60 -11.21 -20.17
C GLN A 106 2.73 -12.12 -19.68
N ALA A 107 3.43 -11.76 -18.60
CA ALA A 107 4.48 -12.59 -18.02
C ALA A 107 3.94 -13.96 -17.57
N SER A 108 2.75 -13.97 -16.95
CA SER A 108 2.08 -15.20 -16.53
C SER A 108 1.71 -16.09 -17.71
N LYS A 109 1.29 -15.50 -18.83
CA LYS A 109 0.95 -16.23 -20.06
C LYS A 109 2.18 -16.81 -20.76
N GLU A 110 3.31 -16.12 -20.71
CA GLU A 110 4.56 -16.54 -21.35
C GLU A 110 5.28 -17.64 -20.57
N VAL A 111 5.39 -17.50 -19.25
CA VAL A 111 6.19 -18.41 -18.40
C VAL A 111 5.34 -19.48 -17.72
N GLY A 112 4.04 -19.23 -17.48
CA GLY A 112 3.16 -20.12 -16.74
C GLY A 112 3.06 -21.53 -17.33
N PRO A 113 2.66 -21.70 -18.61
CA PRO A 113 2.41 -23.02 -19.17
C PRO A 113 3.66 -23.91 -19.25
N GLU A 114 4.82 -23.35 -19.60
CA GLU A 114 6.07 -24.11 -19.68
C GLU A 114 6.57 -24.51 -18.29
N TRP A 115 6.47 -23.59 -17.32
CA TRP A 115 6.86 -23.85 -15.95
C TRP A 115 5.96 -24.88 -15.25
N GLU A 116 4.65 -24.78 -15.46
CA GLU A 116 3.67 -25.75 -14.95
C GLU A 116 3.93 -27.14 -15.55
N ALA A 117 4.13 -27.23 -16.87
CA ALA A 117 4.45 -28.50 -17.52
C ALA A 117 5.76 -29.11 -17.00
N TYR A 118 6.79 -28.27 -16.77
CA TYR A 118 8.04 -28.71 -16.18
C TYR A 118 7.83 -29.26 -14.75
N GLN A 119 7.05 -28.57 -13.90
CA GLN A 119 6.74 -29.05 -12.56
C GLN A 119 5.99 -30.39 -12.59
N GLU A 120 4.95 -30.51 -13.41
CA GLU A 120 4.20 -31.77 -13.55
C GLU A 120 5.09 -32.92 -14.03
N GLU A 121 6.02 -32.64 -14.95
CA GLU A 121 6.99 -33.64 -15.41
C GLU A 121 7.93 -34.09 -14.28
N GLN A 122 8.40 -33.18 -13.42
CA GLN A 122 9.24 -33.54 -12.28
C GLN A 122 8.48 -34.40 -11.27
N ILE A 123 7.22 -34.07 -10.99
CA ILE A 123 6.35 -34.87 -10.12
C ILE A 123 6.18 -36.27 -10.71
N ARG A 124 5.83 -36.38 -12.00
CA ARG A 124 5.68 -37.68 -12.66
C ARG A 124 6.95 -38.53 -12.61
N LYS A 125 8.13 -37.92 -12.84
CA LYS A 125 9.42 -38.63 -12.77
C LYS A 125 9.70 -39.16 -11.37
N HIS A 126 9.40 -38.36 -10.34
CA HIS A 126 9.57 -38.79 -8.95
C HIS A 126 8.64 -39.96 -8.61
N ASP A 127 7.36 -39.88 -8.99
CA ASP A 127 6.38 -40.94 -8.75
C ASP A 127 6.74 -42.24 -9.48
N GLU A 128 7.23 -42.15 -10.72
CA GLU A 128 7.71 -43.31 -11.48
C GLU A 128 8.96 -43.94 -10.83
N GLU A 129 9.88 -43.13 -10.32
CA GLU A 129 11.06 -43.62 -9.62
C GLU A 129 10.70 -44.30 -8.29
N GLU A 130 9.80 -43.71 -7.50
CA GLU A 130 9.32 -44.29 -6.25
C GLU A 130 8.66 -45.64 -6.50
N LYS A 131 7.77 -45.73 -7.50
CA LYS A 131 7.13 -46.99 -7.87
C LYS A 131 8.14 -48.05 -8.30
N ARG A 132 9.18 -47.68 -9.06
CA ARG A 132 10.24 -48.61 -9.46
C ARG A 132 11.00 -49.13 -8.23
N LEU A 133 11.34 -48.26 -7.30
CA LEU A 133 12.04 -48.64 -6.06
C LEU A 133 11.18 -49.56 -5.19
N GLU A 134 9.88 -49.32 -5.11
CA GLU A 134 8.95 -50.20 -4.41
C GLU A 134 8.87 -51.59 -5.06
N GLU A 135 8.73 -51.66 -6.39
CA GLU A 135 8.71 -52.91 -7.13
C GLU A 135 10.02 -53.71 -6.97
N GLU A 136 11.18 -53.04 -7.05
CA GLU A 136 12.49 -53.65 -6.79
C GLU A 136 12.60 -54.17 -5.35
N GLY A 137 12.10 -53.41 -4.37
CA GLY A 137 12.05 -53.80 -2.97
C GLY A 137 11.19 -55.05 -2.74
N LEU A 138 10.01 -55.10 -3.38
CA LEU A 138 9.10 -56.24 -3.35
C LEU A 138 9.71 -57.48 -4.04
N GLU A 139 10.37 -57.29 -5.18
CA GLU A 139 11.06 -58.38 -5.88
C GLU A 139 12.19 -58.95 -5.03
N TYR A 140 13.01 -58.09 -4.41
CA TYR A 140 14.06 -58.51 -3.50
C TYR A 140 13.50 -59.31 -2.31
N ALA A 141 12.43 -58.81 -1.68
CA ALA A 141 11.78 -59.51 -0.57
C ALA A 141 11.22 -60.87 -1.01
N ARG A 142 10.56 -60.94 -2.18
CA ARG A 142 10.04 -62.18 -2.75
C ARG A 142 11.16 -63.18 -3.04
N LYS A 143 12.25 -62.74 -3.67
CA LYS A 143 13.42 -63.59 -3.97
C LYS A 143 14.05 -64.14 -2.69
N LYS A 144 14.13 -63.31 -1.65
CA LYS A 144 14.64 -63.73 -0.33
C LYS A 144 13.75 -64.76 0.34
N ALA A 145 12.42 -64.58 0.29
CA ALA A 145 11.46 -65.55 0.80
C ALA A 145 11.55 -66.88 0.04
N GLN A 146 11.57 -66.86 -1.29
CA GLN A 146 11.71 -68.05 -2.13
C GLN A 146 13.04 -68.79 -1.89
N ALA A 147 14.14 -68.07 -1.68
CA ALA A 147 15.42 -68.67 -1.35
C ALA A 147 15.39 -69.39 0.00
N PHE A 148 14.67 -68.82 0.98
CA PHE A 148 14.47 -69.47 2.28
C PHE A 148 13.64 -70.75 2.14
N GLU A 149 12.49 -70.67 1.46
CA GLU A 149 11.63 -71.84 1.20
C GLU A 149 12.37 -72.95 0.46
N LYS A 150 13.16 -72.61 -0.57
CA LYS A 150 13.97 -73.59 -1.30
C LYS A 150 14.98 -74.27 -0.39
N LYS A 151 15.63 -73.53 0.51
CA LYS A 151 16.61 -74.08 1.45
C LYS A 151 15.95 -75.01 2.48
N GLU A 152 14.74 -74.69 2.92
CA GLU A 152 13.98 -75.56 3.82
C GLU A 152 13.50 -76.82 3.09
N LEU A 153 13.03 -76.69 1.85
CA LEU A 153 12.67 -77.82 1.00
C LEU A 153 13.86 -78.74 0.70
N GLU A 154 15.05 -78.19 0.51
CA GLU A 154 16.26 -78.96 0.26
C GLU A 154 16.63 -79.86 1.46
N LYS A 155 16.46 -79.34 2.69
CA LYS A 155 16.68 -80.11 3.93
C LYS A 155 15.53 -81.06 4.27
N MET A 156 14.37 -80.88 3.67
CA MET A 156 13.19 -81.69 3.94
C MET A 156 13.44 -83.15 3.50
N SER A 157 12.96 -84.08 4.32
CA SER A 157 13.06 -85.51 4.01
C SER A 157 12.17 -85.87 2.81
N CYS A 158 12.51 -86.96 2.14
CA CYS A 158 11.79 -87.43 0.96
C CYS A 158 10.35 -87.86 1.31
N ASP A 159 10.13 -88.46 2.48
CA ASP A 159 8.81 -88.87 2.95
C ASP A 159 7.94 -87.67 3.32
N ASP A 160 8.52 -86.67 3.99
CA ASP A 160 7.82 -85.42 4.31
C ASP A 160 7.45 -84.65 3.04
N ALA A 161 8.37 -84.56 2.07
CA ALA A 161 8.11 -83.93 0.78
C ALA A 161 6.99 -84.63 0.00
N LYS A 162 6.93 -85.98 0.04
CA LYS A 162 5.83 -86.76 -0.55
C LYS A 162 4.49 -86.49 0.12
N ASN A 163 4.46 -86.44 1.45
CA ASN A 163 3.25 -86.15 2.22
C ASN A 163 2.71 -84.74 1.91
N VAL A 164 3.58 -83.72 1.89
CA VAL A 164 3.18 -82.35 1.55
C VAL A 164 2.71 -82.25 0.10
N LEU A 165 3.37 -82.91 -0.84
CA LEU A 165 2.94 -82.95 -2.25
C LEU A 165 1.53 -83.54 -2.41
N ASP A 166 1.21 -84.60 -1.68
CA ASP A 166 -0.11 -85.23 -1.71
C ASP A 166 -1.20 -84.31 -1.14
N GLN A 167 -0.90 -83.59 -0.05
CA GLN A 167 -1.81 -82.56 0.49
C GLN A 167 -2.02 -81.42 -0.50
N LEU A 168 -0.96 -80.93 -1.15
CA LEU A 168 -1.05 -79.85 -2.12
C LEU A 168 -1.89 -80.27 -3.35
N LYS A 169 -1.74 -81.51 -3.83
CA LYS A 169 -2.55 -82.06 -4.93
C LYS A 169 -4.04 -82.20 -4.60
N LYS A 170 -4.38 -82.27 -3.31
CA LYS A 170 -5.76 -82.31 -2.82
C LYS A 170 -6.35 -80.92 -2.55
N SER A 171 -5.52 -79.88 -2.57
CA SER A 171 -5.97 -78.49 -2.35
C SER A 171 -6.48 -77.84 -3.65
N GLU A 172 -7.18 -76.71 -3.51
CA GLU A 172 -7.78 -76.00 -4.65
C GLU A 172 -6.70 -75.48 -5.62
N PRO A 173 -6.84 -75.70 -6.94
CA PRO A 173 -5.81 -75.32 -7.89
C PRO A 173 -5.79 -73.80 -8.09
N HIS A 174 -4.85 -73.14 -7.44
CA HIS A 174 -4.51 -71.73 -7.66
C HIS A 174 -3.01 -71.58 -7.98
N GLN A 175 -2.63 -70.47 -8.62
CA GLN A 175 -1.28 -70.26 -9.17
C GLN A 175 -0.15 -70.50 -8.16
N ALA A 176 -0.36 -70.12 -6.89
CA ALA A 176 0.59 -70.36 -5.81
C ALA A 176 0.78 -71.85 -5.52
N THR A 177 -0.28 -72.63 -5.24
CA THR A 177 -0.12 -74.09 -5.03
C THR A 177 0.42 -74.79 -6.26
N ASN A 178 0.12 -74.35 -7.49
CA ASN A 178 0.70 -74.97 -8.68
C ASN A 178 2.24 -74.80 -8.73
N GLN A 179 2.76 -73.64 -8.33
CA GLN A 179 4.21 -73.42 -8.20
C GLN A 179 4.81 -74.30 -7.10
N SER A 180 4.16 -74.36 -5.93
CA SER A 180 4.61 -75.22 -4.83
C SER A 180 4.58 -76.70 -5.23
N ILE A 181 3.50 -77.19 -5.85
CA ILE A 181 3.38 -78.57 -6.35
C ILE A 181 4.56 -78.92 -7.26
N ALA A 182 4.93 -78.03 -8.18
CA ALA A 182 6.08 -78.26 -9.06
C ALA A 182 7.40 -78.40 -8.27
N GLN A 183 7.64 -77.52 -7.29
CA GLN A 183 8.84 -77.55 -6.45
C GLN A 183 8.92 -78.83 -5.61
N TYR A 184 7.83 -79.22 -4.95
CA TYR A 184 7.78 -80.45 -4.16
C TYR A 184 7.90 -81.70 -5.05
N GLN A 185 7.29 -81.68 -6.24
CA GLN A 185 7.42 -82.79 -7.18
C GLN A 185 8.85 -82.93 -7.70
N GLU A 186 9.57 -81.84 -7.95
CA GLU A 186 11.00 -81.87 -8.30
C GLU A 186 11.85 -82.50 -7.18
N LYS A 187 11.62 -82.10 -5.92
CA LYS A 187 12.31 -82.68 -4.75
C LYS A 187 12.04 -84.19 -4.63
N VAL A 188 10.79 -84.61 -4.77
CA VAL A 188 10.41 -86.04 -4.76
C VAL A 188 11.08 -86.80 -5.90
N ASN A 189 11.11 -86.24 -7.10
CA ASN A 189 11.79 -86.86 -8.24
C ASN A 189 13.31 -87.00 -8.03
N MET A 190 13.95 -86.07 -7.33
CA MET A 190 15.37 -86.20 -6.98
C MET A 190 15.60 -87.31 -5.96
N CYS A 191 14.77 -87.37 -4.92
CA CYS A 191 14.80 -88.45 -3.93
C CYS A 191 14.68 -89.85 -4.55
N GLU A 192 13.85 -90.00 -5.59
CA GLU A 192 13.66 -91.27 -6.30
C GLU A 192 14.81 -91.64 -7.23
N LYS A 193 15.65 -90.67 -7.62
CA LYS A 193 16.86 -90.92 -8.43
C LYS A 193 18.09 -91.26 -7.58
N GLU A 194 18.08 -90.91 -6.29
CA GLU A 194 19.17 -91.16 -5.35
C GLU A 194 18.98 -92.46 -4.53
N GLN A 195 17.88 -93.17 -4.72
CA GLN A 195 17.62 -94.54 -4.21
C GLN A 195 18.07 -95.62 -5.20
#